data_AF-A0AAW6KI15-F1
#
_entry.id   AF-A0AAW6KI15-F1
#
_cell.length_a   1.000
_cell.length_b   1.000
_cell.length_c   1.000
_cell.angle_alpha   90.00
_cell.angle_beta   90.00
_cell.angle_gamma   90.00
#
_symmetry.space_group_name_H-M   'P 1'
#
loop_
_entity.id
_entity.type
_entity.pdbx_description
1 polymer ?
#
loop_
_entity_poly.entity_id
_entity_poly.type
_entity_poly.pdbx_seq_one_letter_code
_entity_poly.pdbx_strand_id
1 'polypeptide(L)'
;MFELNLAHTSILELLEKAAEKNELIHVRARQRRVGKTSALIQFARENNYTILTKKTMERSYQQRHPDLNIIGYVDGSELDGLSNVVCDEGIPKDAVKRLHKLGVLLTGYILENDYDNTGIDQAVPLDYSAPGKSTPLVQIELEKLDSIPRVFYKGEKITKRIAVDFEWRTGGGDKIGSTYIRIKHGESFNGKLAVKTKELAFGEKAYE
;
A
#
# COMPACT_ATOMS: atom_id res chain seq x y z
N MET A 1 4.55 14.85 -15.94
CA MET A 1 5.18 14.30 -14.71
C MET A 1 4.07 13.99 -13.72
N PHE A 2 3.85 12.71 -13.41
CA PHE A 2 2.89 12.28 -12.38
C PHE A 2 3.59 12.09 -11.05
N GLU A 3 3.09 12.78 -10.02
CA GLU A 3 3.49 12.54 -8.63
C GLU A 3 2.40 11.74 -7.93
N LEU A 4 2.78 10.78 -7.08
CA LEU A 4 1.80 10.04 -6.28
C LEU A 4 1.11 10.97 -5.27
N ASN A 5 -0.08 11.45 -5.63
CA ASN A 5 -0.94 12.30 -4.82
C ASN A 5 -2.31 11.66 -4.61
N LEU A 6 -2.61 11.27 -3.36
CA LEU A 6 -3.82 10.55 -2.97
C LEU A 6 -5.00 11.48 -2.60
N ALA A 7 -4.83 12.81 -2.66
CA ALA A 7 -5.84 13.75 -2.20
C ALA A 7 -7.11 13.76 -3.06
N HIS A 8 -6.99 13.41 -4.36
CA HIS A 8 -8.07 13.61 -5.33
C HIS A 8 -8.26 12.45 -6.32
N THR A 9 -7.47 11.37 -6.22
CA THR A 9 -7.44 10.30 -7.23
C THR A 9 -6.97 9.00 -6.58
N SER A 10 -7.55 7.86 -7.00
CA SER A 10 -7.10 6.56 -6.53
C SER A 10 -5.74 6.18 -7.15
N ILE A 11 -4.99 5.29 -6.51
CA ILE A 11 -3.69 4.85 -7.05
C ILE A 11 -3.86 4.12 -8.40
N LEU A 12 -4.97 3.39 -8.55
CA LEU A 12 -5.30 2.69 -9.79
C LEU A 12 -5.56 3.68 -10.93
N GLU A 13 -6.41 4.68 -10.68
CA GLU A 13 -6.71 5.74 -11.67
C GLU A 13 -5.45 6.55 -12.04
N LEU A 14 -4.51 6.71 -11.10
CA LEU A 14 -3.23 7.34 -11.39
C LEU A 14 -2.36 6.47 -12.31
N LEU A 15 -2.34 5.15 -12.11
CA LEU A 15 -1.65 4.19 -12.98
C LEU A 15 -2.25 4.19 -14.39
N GLU A 16 -3.57 4.19 -14.51
CA GLU A 16 -4.28 4.27 -15.80
C GLU A 16 -3.87 5.53 -16.57
N LYS A 17 -3.98 6.71 -15.94
CA LYS A 17 -3.59 7.99 -16.56
C LYS A 17 -2.10 8.06 -16.92
N ALA A 18 -1.24 7.48 -16.09
CA ALA A 18 0.19 7.44 -16.35
C ALA A 18 0.51 6.52 -17.54
N ALA A 19 -0.14 5.35 -17.63
CA ALA A 19 -0.01 4.42 -18.75
C ALA A 19 -0.51 5.03 -20.06
N GLU A 20 -1.67 5.70 -20.07
CA GLU A 20 -2.22 6.39 -21.26
C GLU A 20 -1.24 7.42 -21.84
N LYS A 21 -0.49 8.11 -20.97
CA LYS A 21 0.48 9.11 -21.36
C LYS A 21 1.90 8.57 -21.53
N ASN A 22 2.11 7.28 -21.29
CA ASN A 22 3.42 6.64 -21.23
C ASN A 22 4.39 7.43 -20.33
N GLU A 23 3.95 7.69 -19.09
CA GLU A 23 4.70 8.39 -18.06
C GLU A 23 4.89 7.52 -16.80
N LEU A 24 5.92 7.83 -16.03
CA LEU A 24 6.23 7.18 -14.75
C LEU A 24 5.62 7.96 -13.57
N ILE A 25 5.28 7.23 -12.51
CA ILE A 25 4.78 7.80 -11.26
C ILE A 25 5.94 7.95 -10.27
N HIS A 26 6.22 9.19 -9.91
CA HIS A 26 7.25 9.52 -8.95
C HIS A 26 6.75 9.26 -7.52
N VAL A 27 7.53 8.49 -6.75
CA VAL A 27 7.22 8.15 -5.37
C VAL A 27 8.34 8.62 -4.42
N ARG A 28 7.94 9.06 -3.24
CA ARG A 28 8.84 9.49 -2.16
C ARG A 28 9.04 8.34 -1.17
N ALA A 29 10.24 8.24 -0.58
CA ALA A 29 10.61 7.14 0.34
C ALA A 29 9.66 6.97 1.54
N ARG A 30 8.95 8.03 1.95
CA ARG A 30 7.99 7.98 3.07
C ARG A 30 6.61 7.44 2.67
N GLN A 31 6.35 7.15 1.41
CA GLN A 31 5.05 6.66 0.90
C GLN A 31 4.97 5.12 0.85
N ARG A 32 5.47 4.44 1.88
CA ARG A 32 5.41 2.96 2.00
C ARG A 32 4.04 2.51 2.50
N ARG A 33 3.64 1.28 2.15
CA ARG A 33 2.41 0.60 2.63
C ARG A 33 1.08 1.34 2.34
N VAL A 34 1.06 2.22 1.33
CA VAL A 34 -0.16 2.95 0.92
C VAL A 34 -1.01 2.20 -0.13
N GLY A 35 -0.70 0.93 -0.42
CA GLY A 35 -1.46 0.10 -1.38
C GLY A 35 -0.94 0.10 -2.83
N LYS A 36 0.25 0.66 -3.09
CA LYS A 36 0.85 0.77 -4.43
C LYS A 36 0.98 -0.57 -5.17
N THR A 37 1.56 -1.56 -4.50
CA THR A 37 1.73 -2.92 -5.04
C THR A 37 0.39 -3.57 -5.35
N SER A 38 -0.59 -3.42 -4.47
CA SER A 38 -1.94 -3.96 -4.69
C SER A 38 -2.60 -3.32 -5.91
N ALA A 39 -2.50 -2.00 -6.05
CA ALA A 39 -3.01 -1.27 -7.21
C ALA A 39 -2.30 -1.67 -8.51
N LEU A 40 -0.97 -1.84 -8.47
CA LEU A 40 -0.19 -2.31 -9.62
C LEU A 40 -0.58 -3.72 -10.05
N ILE A 41 -0.76 -4.64 -9.09
CA ILE A 41 -1.20 -6.00 -9.35
C ILE A 41 -2.59 -6.02 -9.97
N GLN A 42 -3.51 -5.19 -9.47
CA GLN A 42 -4.84 -5.05 -10.05
C GLN A 42 -4.76 -4.51 -11.48
N PHE A 43 -4.03 -3.41 -11.68
CA PHE A 43 -3.83 -2.78 -12.98
C PHE A 43 -3.25 -3.75 -14.02
N ALA A 44 -2.22 -4.51 -13.64
CA ALA A 44 -1.59 -5.50 -14.49
C ALA A 44 -2.54 -6.66 -14.82
N ARG A 45 -3.36 -7.10 -13.86
CA ARG A 45 -4.36 -8.15 -14.08
C ARG A 45 -5.44 -7.74 -15.07
N GLU A 46 -5.98 -6.54 -14.91
CA GLU A 46 -7.07 -6.03 -15.75
C GLU A 46 -6.63 -5.81 -17.20
N ASN A 47 -5.34 -5.53 -17.42
CA ASN A 47 -4.78 -5.24 -18.74
C ASN A 47 -3.86 -6.34 -19.30
N ASN A 48 -3.70 -7.45 -18.58
CA ASN A 48 -2.78 -8.55 -18.91
C ASN A 48 -1.32 -8.09 -19.13
N TYR A 49 -0.84 -7.17 -18.28
CA TYR A 49 0.54 -6.69 -18.33
C TYR A 49 1.48 -7.56 -17.51
N THR A 50 2.74 -7.60 -17.94
CA THR A 50 3.83 -8.23 -17.19
C THR A 50 4.32 -7.28 -16.10
N ILE A 51 4.50 -7.79 -14.89
CA ILE A 51 5.02 -7.02 -13.75
C ILE A 51 6.52 -7.26 -13.61
N LEU A 52 7.30 -6.17 -13.67
CA LEU A 52 8.70 -6.15 -13.27
C LEU A 52 8.82 -5.79 -11.78
N THR A 53 9.41 -6.67 -10.98
CA THR A 53 9.68 -6.45 -9.55
C THR A 53 11.13 -6.74 -9.21
N LYS A 54 11.55 -6.51 -7.97
CA LYS A 54 12.89 -6.92 -7.52
C LYS A 54 13.04 -8.44 -7.61
N LYS A 55 14.23 -8.94 -7.99
CA LYS A 55 14.48 -10.39 -8.06
C LYS A 55 14.12 -11.15 -6.79
N THR A 56 14.33 -10.54 -5.63
CA THR A 56 14.00 -11.14 -4.32
C THR A 56 12.49 -11.30 -4.08
N MET A 57 11.64 -10.53 -4.76
CA MET A 57 10.18 -10.54 -4.60
C MET A 57 9.47 -11.43 -5.63
N GLU A 58 10.08 -11.68 -6.79
CA GLU A 58 9.52 -12.44 -7.92
C GLU A 58 8.82 -13.72 -7.46
N ARG A 59 9.55 -14.61 -6.78
CA ARG A 59 9.02 -15.91 -6.34
C ARG A 59 7.79 -15.76 -5.45
N SER A 60 7.83 -14.79 -4.53
CA SER A 60 6.73 -14.55 -3.61
C SER A 60 5.49 -14.02 -4.33
N TYR A 61 5.67 -13.13 -5.31
CA TYR A 61 4.56 -12.57 -6.07
C TYR A 61 3.96 -13.65 -6.98
N GLN A 62 4.80 -14.43 -7.67
CA GLN A 62 4.34 -15.49 -8.58
C GLN A 62 3.55 -16.57 -7.83
N GLN A 63 3.95 -16.93 -6.62
CA GLN A 63 3.20 -17.89 -5.79
C GLN A 63 1.82 -17.37 -5.37
N ARG A 64 1.69 -16.07 -5.10
CA ARG A 64 0.44 -15.46 -4.66
C ARG A 64 -0.49 -15.08 -5.82
N HIS A 65 0.08 -14.82 -6.99
CA HIS A 65 -0.60 -14.40 -8.20
C HIS A 65 -0.16 -15.26 -9.38
N PRO A 66 -0.49 -16.57 -9.37
CA PRO A 66 -0.08 -17.51 -10.41
C PRO A 66 -0.70 -17.19 -11.77
N ASP A 67 -1.74 -16.37 -11.79
CA ASP A 67 -2.43 -15.86 -12.98
C ASP A 67 -1.67 -14.74 -13.70
N LEU A 68 -0.65 -14.13 -13.07
CA LEU A 68 0.12 -13.04 -13.63
C LEU A 68 1.50 -13.50 -14.11
N ASN A 69 2.03 -12.79 -15.12
CA ASN A 69 3.43 -12.91 -15.51
C ASN A 69 4.28 -11.93 -14.68
N ILE A 70 5.15 -12.46 -13.82
CA ILE A 70 5.98 -11.66 -12.93
C ILE A 70 7.44 -11.96 -13.20
N ILE A 71 8.22 -10.92 -13.47
CA ILE A 71 9.63 -10.99 -13.78
C ILE A 71 10.42 -10.25 -12.69
N GLY A 72 11.42 -10.93 -12.14
CA GLY A 72 12.38 -10.32 -11.23
C GLY A 72 13.52 -9.67 -11.99
N TYR A 73 13.71 -8.37 -11.79
CA TYR A 73 14.74 -7.58 -12.44
C TYR A 73 16.15 -8.07 -12.06
N VAL A 74 16.99 -8.27 -13.08
CA VAL A 74 18.42 -8.60 -12.92
C VAL A 74 19.27 -7.54 -13.62
N ASP A 75 19.19 -7.48 -14.94
CA ASP A 75 19.96 -6.54 -15.77
C ASP A 75 19.18 -5.97 -16.98
N GLY A 76 17.96 -6.47 -17.19
CA GLY A 76 17.07 -6.07 -18.28
C GLY A 76 17.02 -7.06 -19.44
N SER A 77 17.95 -8.02 -19.54
CA SER A 77 17.92 -9.07 -20.58
C SER A 77 16.70 -9.97 -20.47
N GLU A 78 16.16 -10.13 -19.26
CA GLU A 78 14.92 -10.85 -18.99
C GLU A 78 13.67 -10.24 -19.63
N LEU A 79 13.79 -9.02 -20.19
CA LEU A 79 12.71 -8.30 -20.84
C LEU A 79 12.82 -8.28 -22.38
N ASP A 80 13.79 -9.00 -22.95
CA ASP A 80 13.99 -9.05 -24.39
C ASP A 80 12.74 -9.55 -25.11
N GLY A 81 12.26 -8.75 -26.06
CA GLY A 81 11.03 -9.04 -26.83
C GLY A 81 9.73 -8.71 -26.11
N LEU A 82 9.77 -8.19 -24.87
CA LEU A 82 8.59 -7.72 -24.15
C LEU A 82 8.30 -6.24 -24.43
N SER A 83 7.02 -5.91 -24.35
CA SER A 83 6.52 -4.53 -24.38
C SER A 83 5.36 -4.41 -23.38
N ASN A 84 4.98 -3.18 -23.05
CA ASN A 84 3.91 -2.91 -22.09
C ASN A 84 4.15 -3.52 -20.69
N VAL A 85 5.41 -3.56 -20.27
CA VAL A 85 5.79 -4.01 -18.92
C VAL A 85 5.48 -2.89 -17.93
N VAL A 86 5.01 -3.24 -16.74
CA VAL A 86 4.80 -2.30 -15.64
C VAL A 86 5.72 -2.62 -14.47
N CYS A 87 6.28 -1.61 -13.79
CA CYS A 87 7.26 -1.85 -12.73
C CYS A 87 6.76 -1.49 -11.32
N ASP A 88 7.08 -2.37 -10.37
CA ASP A 88 6.91 -2.13 -8.95
C ASP A 88 8.03 -1.26 -8.37
N GLU A 89 7.82 -0.74 -7.17
CA GLU A 89 8.79 0.13 -6.49
C GLU A 89 10.10 -0.60 -6.17
N GLY A 90 11.21 0.06 -6.51
CA GLY A 90 12.55 -0.30 -6.07
C GLY A 90 13.41 -1.06 -7.10
N ILE A 91 12.99 -1.08 -8.36
CA ILE A 91 13.93 -1.25 -9.48
C ILE A 91 14.89 -0.05 -9.52
N PRO A 92 16.18 -0.23 -9.81
CA PRO A 92 17.12 0.89 -9.92
C PRO A 92 16.64 1.97 -10.88
N LYS A 93 16.72 3.23 -10.46
CA LYS A 93 16.19 4.40 -11.17
C LYS A 93 16.70 4.51 -12.62
N ASP A 94 17.99 4.26 -12.81
CA ASP A 94 18.61 4.30 -14.14
C ASP A 94 18.12 3.17 -15.05
N ALA A 95 17.85 1.99 -14.48
CA ALA A 95 17.27 0.88 -15.21
C ALA A 95 15.83 1.19 -15.64
N VAL A 96 15.00 1.73 -14.74
CA VAL A 96 13.63 2.15 -15.05
C VAL A 96 13.62 3.18 -16.18
N LYS A 97 14.45 4.23 -16.09
CA LYS A 97 14.57 5.26 -17.13
C LYS A 97 15.01 4.68 -18.48
N ARG A 98 16.00 3.77 -18.47
CA ARG A 98 16.49 3.09 -19.67
C ARG A 98 15.39 2.26 -20.31
N LEU A 99 14.72 1.40 -19.55
CA LEU A 99 13.66 0.51 -20.05
C LEU A 99 12.45 1.28 -20.57
N HIS A 100 12.10 2.39 -19.91
CA HIS A 100 11.06 3.31 -20.37
C HIS A 100 11.44 3.97 -21.70
N LYS A 101 12.68 4.45 -21.83
CA LYS A 101 13.18 5.04 -23.09
C LYS A 101 13.20 4.03 -24.25
N LEU A 102 13.43 2.76 -23.95
CA LEU A 102 13.40 1.66 -24.93
C LEU A 102 11.97 1.24 -25.33
N GLY A 103 10.93 1.78 -24.69
CA GLY A 103 9.53 1.43 -24.97
C GLY A 103 9.10 0.06 -24.42
N VAL A 104 9.96 -0.59 -23.63
CA VAL A 104 9.66 -1.86 -22.98
C VAL A 104 8.74 -1.64 -21.78
N LEU A 105 9.06 -0.61 -20.98
CA LEU A 105 8.31 -0.24 -19.79
C LEU A 105 7.27 0.85 -20.14
N LEU A 106 6.00 0.58 -19.84
CA LEU A 106 4.87 1.46 -20.09
C LEU A 106 4.64 2.46 -18.94
N THR A 107 4.62 1.97 -17.69
CA THR A 107 4.47 2.81 -16.50
C THR A 107 4.93 2.06 -15.24
N GLY A 108 4.85 2.72 -14.08
CA GLY A 108 5.16 2.12 -12.80
C GLY A 108 5.70 3.15 -11.81
N TYR A 109 6.22 2.68 -10.68
CA TYR A 109 6.71 3.55 -9.62
C TYR A 109 8.22 3.73 -9.68
N ILE A 110 8.66 4.99 -9.68
CA ILE A 110 10.08 5.36 -9.62
C ILE A 110 10.37 6.17 -8.34
N LEU A 111 11.36 5.71 -7.56
CA LEU A 111 11.76 6.40 -6.33
C LEU A 111 12.56 7.66 -6.69
N GLU A 112 12.17 8.82 -6.13
CA GLU A 112 12.85 10.09 -6.44
C GLU A 112 14.22 10.24 -5.76
N ASN A 113 14.36 9.71 -4.55
CA ASN A 113 15.54 9.94 -3.72
C ASN A 113 16.45 8.71 -3.69
N ASP A 114 17.61 8.85 -4.32
CA ASP A 114 18.75 7.95 -4.18
C ASP A 114 19.38 8.20 -2.79
N TYR A 115 18.93 7.46 -1.77
CA TYR A 115 19.86 7.11 -0.69
C TYR A 115 20.55 5.84 -1.15
N ASP A 116 21.86 5.93 -1.37
CA ASP A 116 22.71 4.81 -1.72
C ASP A 116 22.35 3.58 -0.90
N ASN A 117 22.02 2.52 -1.64
CA ASN A 117 21.62 1.24 -1.11
C ASN A 117 22.87 0.49 -0.61
N THR A 118 23.56 1.05 0.40
CA THR A 118 24.63 0.40 1.16
C THR A 118 24.15 0.18 2.57
N GLY A 119 23.19 -0.73 2.73
CA GLY A 119 22.60 -1.04 4.03
C GLY A 119 21.74 -2.27 3.89
N ILE A 120 22.36 -3.41 4.14
CA ILE A 120 21.77 -4.75 4.16
C ILE A 120 20.50 -4.75 5.04
N ASP A 121 19.31 -4.66 4.44
CA ASP A 121 18.07 -5.01 5.11
C ASP A 121 17.95 -6.54 5.06
N GLN A 122 18.51 -7.20 6.07
CA GLN A 122 18.29 -8.62 6.31
C GLN A 122 16.79 -8.86 6.46
N ALA A 123 16.29 -9.78 5.65
CA ALA A 123 14.94 -10.29 5.72
C ALA A 123 14.66 -10.83 7.12
N VAL A 124 13.90 -10.08 7.92
CA VAL A 124 13.19 -10.66 9.05
C VAL A 124 11.99 -11.41 8.44
N PRO A 125 11.88 -12.74 8.60
CA PRO A 125 10.77 -13.48 8.04
C PRO A 125 9.49 -13.07 8.80
N LEU A 126 8.69 -12.20 8.18
CA LEU A 126 7.31 -11.99 8.61
C LEU A 126 6.46 -13.03 7.88
N ASP A 127 5.83 -13.88 8.68
CA ASP A 127 4.93 -14.94 8.29
C ASP A 127 3.70 -14.35 7.59
N TYR A 128 3.80 -14.11 6.28
CA TYR A 128 2.70 -13.63 5.45
C TYR A 128 1.89 -14.82 4.94
N SER A 129 1.01 -15.33 5.80
CA SER A 129 -0.18 -16.03 5.34
C SER A 129 -1.00 -15.06 4.49
N ALA A 130 -1.38 -15.48 3.28
CA ALA A 130 -2.21 -14.67 2.38
C ALA A 130 -3.49 -14.23 3.11
N PRO A 131 -3.91 -12.94 3.07
CA PRO A 131 -5.21 -12.57 3.61
C PRO A 131 -6.28 -13.08 2.65
N GLY A 132 -6.74 -14.31 2.84
CA GLY A 132 -8.04 -14.71 2.32
C GLY A 132 -9.08 -13.77 2.93
N LYS A 133 -9.58 -12.79 2.16
CA LYS A 133 -10.54 -11.74 2.57
C LYS A 133 -10.68 -11.58 4.08
N SER A 134 -9.59 -11.23 4.76
CA SER A 134 -9.63 -11.07 6.21
C SER A 134 -10.32 -9.75 6.48
N THR A 135 -11.46 -9.78 7.17
CA THR A 135 -12.20 -8.57 7.54
C THR A 135 -11.27 -7.59 8.25
N PRO A 136 -11.17 -6.32 7.81
CA PRO A 136 -10.32 -5.32 8.45
C PRO A 136 -10.62 -5.24 9.95
N LEU A 137 -9.57 -5.19 10.79
CA LEU A 137 -9.73 -5.07 12.24
C LEU A 137 -10.51 -3.79 12.58
N VAL A 138 -10.16 -2.67 11.94
CA VAL A 138 -10.87 -1.40 12.00
C VAL A 138 -10.89 -0.78 10.60
N GLN A 139 -12.04 -0.24 10.20
CA GLN A 139 -12.20 0.56 8.99
C GLN A 139 -12.90 1.85 9.37
N ILE A 140 -12.25 2.98 9.07
CA ILE A 140 -12.78 4.33 9.30
C ILE A 140 -12.91 4.99 7.93
N GLU A 141 -14.14 5.31 7.56
CA GLU A 141 -14.44 6.02 6.32
C GLU A 141 -14.94 7.42 6.66
N LEU A 142 -14.27 8.42 6.08
CA LEU A 142 -14.62 9.82 6.24
C LEU A 142 -14.90 10.38 4.84
N GLU A 143 -16.11 10.87 4.60
CA GLU A 143 -16.50 11.39 3.28
C GLU A 143 -15.95 12.79 3.05
N LYS A 144 -16.00 13.62 4.10
CA LYS A 144 -15.52 15.00 4.14
C LYS A 144 -14.91 15.28 5.51
N LEU A 145 -14.03 16.27 5.60
CA LEU A 145 -13.31 16.58 6.84
C LEU A 145 -14.25 16.87 8.04
N ASP A 146 -15.45 17.39 7.79
CA ASP A 146 -16.48 17.74 8.75
C ASP A 146 -17.60 16.67 8.90
N SER A 147 -17.50 15.56 8.18
CA SER A 147 -18.51 14.50 8.20
C SER A 147 -18.37 13.60 9.44
N ILE A 148 -19.46 12.95 9.85
CA ILE A 148 -19.42 11.95 10.92
C ILE A 148 -18.85 10.65 10.34
N PRO A 149 -17.69 10.14 10.82
CA PRO A 149 -17.05 8.97 10.22
C PRO A 149 -17.89 7.70 10.36
N ARG A 150 -17.93 6.88 9.31
CA ARG A 150 -18.44 5.51 9.36
C ARG A 150 -17.33 4.62 9.91
N VAL A 151 -17.60 3.93 11.01
CA VAL A 151 -16.60 3.11 11.70
C VAL A 151 -17.08 1.67 11.74
N PHE A 152 -16.23 0.76 11.29
CA PHE A 152 -16.44 -0.68 11.37
C PHE A 152 -15.35 -1.30 12.23
N TYR A 153 -15.73 -2.23 13.11
CA TYR A 153 -14.81 -3.00 13.94
C TYR A 153 -15.02 -4.48 13.63
N LYS A 154 -13.99 -5.17 13.12
CA LYS A 154 -14.08 -6.55 12.63
C LYS A 154 -15.27 -6.77 11.66
N GLY A 155 -15.55 -5.77 10.82
CA GLY A 155 -16.65 -5.78 9.85
C GLY A 155 -18.01 -5.35 10.39
N GLU A 156 -18.18 -5.21 11.70
CA GLU A 156 -19.43 -4.74 12.28
C GLU A 156 -19.47 -3.21 12.35
N LYS A 157 -20.54 -2.61 11.80
CA LYS A 157 -20.75 -1.16 11.85
C LYS A 157 -21.02 -0.70 13.28
N ILE A 158 -20.15 0.16 13.80
CA ILE A 158 -20.38 0.81 15.09
C ILE A 158 -21.38 1.95 14.88
N THR A 159 -22.43 1.99 15.69
CA THR A 159 -23.44 3.06 15.71
C THR A 159 -23.28 3.90 16.97
N LYS A 160 -23.93 5.08 17.04
CA LYS A 160 -23.89 5.97 18.21
C LYS A 160 -22.45 6.32 18.66
N ARG A 161 -21.56 6.62 17.71
CA ARG A 161 -20.16 7.00 17.99
C ARG A 161 -20.13 8.29 18.81
N ILE A 162 -19.32 8.30 19.86
CA ILE A 162 -19.11 9.45 20.75
C ILE A 162 -17.72 10.03 20.50
N ALA A 163 -16.69 9.17 20.43
CA ALA A 163 -15.33 9.56 20.09
C ALA A 163 -14.62 8.40 19.39
N VAL A 164 -13.77 8.71 18.43
CA VAL A 164 -12.98 7.74 17.66
C VAL A 164 -11.57 8.30 17.57
N ASP A 165 -10.66 7.71 18.32
CA ASP A 165 -9.25 8.08 18.33
C ASP A 165 -8.45 6.99 17.61
N PHE A 166 -7.69 7.41 16.61
CA PHE A 166 -6.71 6.58 15.92
C PHE A 166 -5.36 7.28 15.96
N GLU A 167 -4.40 6.66 16.62
CA GLU A 167 -3.04 7.15 16.69
C GLU A 167 -2.10 6.07 16.17
N TRP A 168 -1.19 6.48 15.30
CA TRP A 168 -0.12 5.62 14.81
C TRP A 168 1.18 6.41 14.79
N ARG A 169 2.26 5.80 15.26
CA ARG A 169 3.59 6.39 15.29
C ARG A 169 4.60 5.46 14.66
N THR A 170 5.60 6.01 13.97
CA THR A 170 6.79 5.23 13.60
C THR A 170 7.61 4.92 14.85
N GLY A 171 8.19 3.72 14.93
CA GLY A 171 9.10 3.36 16.03
C GLY A 171 10.53 3.88 15.83
N GLY A 172 10.83 4.45 14.67
CA GLY A 172 12.20 4.66 14.18
C GLY A 172 12.40 3.99 12.81
N GLY A 173 13.57 4.14 12.20
CA GLY A 173 13.88 3.58 10.88
C GLY A 173 13.83 2.04 10.83
N ASP A 174 14.02 1.40 11.98
CA ASP A 174 14.23 -0.04 12.18
C ASP A 174 13.23 -0.69 13.17
N LYS A 175 12.32 0.09 13.76
CA LYS A 175 11.40 -0.40 14.81
C LYS A 175 9.95 -0.41 14.35
N ILE A 176 9.21 -1.41 14.82
CA ILE A 176 7.76 -1.46 14.66
C ILE A 176 7.15 -0.28 15.43
N GLY A 177 6.30 0.47 14.75
CA GLY A 177 5.58 1.60 15.32
C GLY A 177 4.58 1.23 16.41
N SER A 178 4.07 2.23 17.12
CA SER A 178 2.93 2.05 18.02
C SER A 178 1.62 2.35 17.31
N THR A 179 0.57 1.65 17.71
CA THR A 179 -0.80 1.85 17.23
C THR A 179 -1.73 1.87 18.42
N TYR A 180 -2.53 2.92 18.53
CA TYR A 180 -3.55 3.07 19.55
C TYR A 180 -4.89 3.37 18.90
N ILE A 181 -5.91 2.63 19.32
CA ILE A 181 -7.27 2.77 18.81
C ILE A 181 -8.21 2.82 20.01
N ARG A 182 -9.01 3.88 20.08
CA ARG A 182 -10.09 3.99 21.06
C ARG A 182 -11.39 4.39 20.37
N ILE A 183 -12.41 3.57 20.53
CA ILE A 183 -13.75 3.83 20.00
C ILE A 183 -14.73 3.87 21.16
N LYS A 184 -15.21 5.07 21.48
CA LYS A 184 -16.29 5.30 22.44
C LYS A 184 -17.61 5.36 21.68
N HIS A 185 -18.58 4.56 22.09
CA HIS A 185 -19.90 4.54 21.48
C HIS A 185 -21.00 4.30 22.52
N GLY A 186 -22.20 4.79 22.23
CA GLY A 186 -23.38 4.51 23.02
C GLY A 186 -23.92 3.12 22.74
N GLU A 187 -24.30 2.39 23.78
CA GLU A 187 -25.08 1.16 23.71
C GLU A 187 -26.36 1.39 24.52
N SER A 188 -27.52 1.06 23.94
CA SER A 188 -28.79 1.17 24.66
C SER A 188 -29.07 -0.18 25.31
N PHE A 189 -29.02 -0.22 26.65
CA PHE A 189 -29.39 -1.39 27.43
C PHE A 189 -30.58 -1.02 28.31
N ASN A 190 -31.72 -1.71 28.13
CA ASN A 190 -32.97 -1.46 28.87
C ASN A 190 -33.39 0.02 28.94
N GLY A 191 -33.33 0.74 27.81
CA GLY A 191 -33.78 2.13 27.71
C GLY A 191 -32.82 3.17 28.32
N LYS A 192 -31.70 2.77 28.94
CA LYS A 192 -30.64 3.67 29.40
C LYS A 192 -29.48 3.67 28.41
N LEU A 193 -28.93 4.87 28.14
CA LEU A 193 -27.73 5.05 27.35
C LEU A 193 -26.50 4.75 28.22
N ALA A 194 -25.79 3.68 27.91
CA ALA A 194 -24.49 3.36 28.50
C ALA A 194 -23.38 3.70 27.51
N VAL A 195 -22.25 4.23 27.99
CA VAL A 195 -21.07 4.47 27.17
C VAL A 195 -20.18 3.23 27.22
N LYS A 196 -19.84 2.70 26.05
CA LYS A 196 -18.93 1.57 25.89
C LYS A 196 -17.67 2.02 25.17
N THR A 197 -16.53 1.52 25.63
CA THR A 197 -15.23 1.82 25.05
C THR A 197 -14.61 0.54 24.53
N LYS A 198 -14.26 0.51 23.25
CA LYS A 198 -13.37 -0.49 22.66
C LYS A 198 -11.98 0.13 22.57
N GLU A 199 -11.02 -0.42 23.28
CA GLU A 199 -9.64 0.09 23.32
C GLU A 199 -8.66 -1.01 22.93
N LEU A 200 -7.73 -0.68 22.03
CA LEU A 200 -6.67 -1.56 21.55
C LEU A 200 -5.37 -0.75 21.49
N ALA A 201 -4.29 -1.35 21.96
CA ALA A 201 -2.97 -0.74 21.93
C ALA A 201 -1.93 -1.77 21.52
N PHE A 202 -0.99 -1.35 20.68
CA PHE A 202 0.21 -2.07 20.33
C PHE A 202 1.41 -1.11 20.44
N GLY A 203 2.46 -1.50 21.17
CA GLY A 203 3.57 -0.61 21.51
C GLY A 203 3.25 0.37 22.64
N GLU A 204 4.13 1.35 22.86
CA GLU A 204 3.99 2.33 23.95
C GLU A 204 2.88 3.34 23.67
N LYS A 205 2.05 3.60 24.70
CA LYS A 205 1.02 4.66 24.67
C LYS A 205 1.70 6.01 24.85
N ALA A 206 1.20 7.00 24.13
CA ALA A 206 1.76 8.35 24.17
C ALA A 206 1.41 9.15 25.44
N TYR A 207 0.29 8.84 26.08
CA TYR A 207 -0.21 9.55 27.26
C TYR A 207 -0.99 8.59 28.16
N GLU A 208 -0.73 8.64 29.46
CA GLU A 208 -1.67 8.25 30.53
C GLU A 208 -2.66 9.39 30.79
#